data_AF-A0A932UAH6-F1
#
_entry.id   AF-A0A932UAH6-F1
#
_cell.length_a   1.000
_cell.length_b   1.000
_cell.length_c   1.000
_cell.angle_alpha   90.00
_cell.angle_beta   90.00
_cell.angle_gamma   90.00
#
_symmetry.space_group_name_H-M   'P 1'
#
loop_
_entity.id
_entity.type
_entity.pdbx_description
1 polymer ?
#
loop_
_entity_poly.entity_id
_entity_poly.type
_entity_poly.pdbx_seq_one_letter_code
_entity_poly.pdbx_strand_id
1 'polypeptide(L)'
;MARLTRREFLWSSVLGTVASVAGCSAAASAALRPIRADVEHKARKVVPPVEGMDWHGEWDELGAAAKREGALSLITVVGRGYRLAIESFEQAFPGVRVDHLAESSANVWLDQVRRGRRAGR
;
A
#
# COMPACT_ATOMS: atom_id res chain seq x y z
N MET A 1 -24.82 17.38 -15.96
CA MET A 1 -23.91 16.45 -15.24
C MET A 1 -22.76 16.10 -16.17
N ALA A 2 -21.58 16.69 -15.96
CA ALA A 2 -20.41 16.46 -16.80
C ALA A 2 -19.71 15.15 -16.40
N ARG A 3 -19.42 14.29 -17.39
CA ARG A 3 -18.67 13.05 -17.20
C ARG A 3 -17.18 13.38 -17.16
N LEU A 4 -16.59 13.43 -15.97
CA LEU A 4 -15.14 13.58 -15.82
C LEU A 4 -14.46 12.31 -16.34
N THR A 5 -13.49 12.48 -17.24
CA THR A 5 -12.78 11.36 -17.87
C THR A 5 -11.55 10.96 -17.05
N ARG A 6 -11.15 9.68 -17.10
CA ARG A 6 -9.99 9.11 -16.37
C ARG A 6 -8.71 9.94 -16.51
N ARG A 7 -8.57 10.68 -17.59
CA ARG A 7 -7.39 11.50 -17.90
C ARG A 7 -7.30 12.77 -17.03
N GLU A 8 -8.43 13.32 -16.59
CA GLU A 8 -8.45 14.54 -15.75
C GLU A 8 -8.10 14.25 -14.29
N PHE A 9 -8.35 13.03 -13.82
CA PHE A 9 -8.01 12.63 -12.45
C PHE A 9 -6.50 12.48 -12.23
N LEU A 10 -5.73 12.15 -13.27
CA LEU A 10 -4.28 11.91 -13.15
C LEU A 10 -3.44 13.20 -13.17
N TRP A 11 -3.96 14.31 -13.68
CA TRP A 11 -3.21 15.56 -13.79
C TRP A 11 -3.20 16.41 -12.50
N SER A 12 -4.03 16.08 -11.50
CA SER A 12 -4.21 16.93 -10.31
C SER A 12 -3.18 16.72 -9.19
N SER A 13 -2.22 15.79 -9.34
CA SER A 13 -1.38 15.33 -8.21
C SER A 13 0.09 15.76 -8.23
N VAL A 14 0.50 16.69 -9.11
CA VAL A 14 1.92 17.14 -9.17
C VAL A 14 2.06 18.58 -8.74
N LEU A 15 1.96 18.85 -7.44
CA LEU A 15 2.52 20.06 -6.81
C LEU A 15 2.93 19.72 -5.37
N GLY A 16 4.22 19.77 -5.08
CA GLY A 16 4.74 19.54 -3.73
C GLY A 16 6.26 19.47 -3.63
N THR A 17 6.93 20.56 -3.97
CA THR A 17 8.38 20.78 -3.80
C THR A 17 8.75 20.87 -2.31
N VAL A 18 9.82 20.22 -1.86
CA VAL A 18 10.41 20.48 -0.53
C VAL A 18 11.88 20.85 -0.71
N ALA A 19 12.21 22.12 -0.48
CA ALA A 19 13.58 22.60 -0.30
C ALA A 19 13.89 22.63 1.20
N SER A 20 14.90 21.87 1.64
CA SER A 20 15.43 21.92 3.01
C SER A 20 16.74 22.70 3.03
N VAL A 21 16.80 23.75 3.85
CA VAL A 21 18.07 24.39 4.22
C VAL A 21 18.18 24.51 5.74
N ALA A 22 19.24 23.87 6.24
CA ALA A 22 20.17 24.25 7.31
C ALA A 22 19.64 24.81 8.65
N GLY A 23 20.18 24.28 9.76
CA GLY A 23 20.44 25.12 10.94
C GLY A 23 20.59 24.43 12.30
N CYS A 24 21.85 24.12 12.64
CA CYS A 24 22.47 24.17 13.98
C CYS A 24 22.15 23.12 15.08
N SER A 25 23.17 22.31 15.34
CA SER A 25 23.40 21.45 16.50
C SER A 25 23.70 22.21 17.80
N ALA A 26 23.32 21.62 18.94
CA ALA A 26 24.03 21.80 20.22
C ALA A 26 24.10 20.45 20.97
N ALA A 27 25.29 20.19 21.52
CA ALA A 27 25.83 18.89 21.88
C ALA A 27 25.50 18.42 23.31
N ALA A 28 25.59 17.11 23.56
CA ALA A 28 26.26 16.54 24.74
C ALA A 28 26.45 15.02 24.61
N SER A 29 27.72 14.61 24.68
CA SER A 29 28.22 13.23 24.57
C SER A 29 27.76 12.30 25.70
N ALA A 30 27.44 11.06 25.35
CA ALA A 30 27.70 9.92 26.21
C ALA A 30 28.11 8.73 25.34
N ALA A 31 29.33 8.25 25.58
CA ALA A 31 30.02 7.25 24.79
C ALA A 31 29.37 5.87 24.91
N LEU A 32 28.95 5.31 23.78
CA LEU A 32 28.81 3.86 23.59
C LEU A 32 29.53 3.49 22.30
N ARG A 33 30.38 2.47 22.42
CA ARG A 33 31.30 1.93 21.43
C ARG A 33 30.63 1.78 20.05
N PRO A 34 31.27 2.20 18.93
CA PRO A 34 30.72 1.91 17.62
C PRO A 34 30.81 0.39 17.39
N ILE A 35 29.66 -0.27 17.37
CA ILE A 35 29.53 -1.58 16.73
C ILE A 35 29.92 -1.35 15.27
N ARG A 36 31.03 -1.96 14.83
CA ARG A 36 31.35 -2.10 13.41
C ARG A 36 30.24 -2.94 12.79
N ALA A 37 29.21 -2.28 12.29
CA ALA A 37 28.28 -2.88 11.36
C ALA A 37 28.99 -2.87 10.00
N ASP A 38 29.76 -3.92 9.71
CA ASP A 38 30.02 -4.33 8.33
C ASP A 38 28.68 -4.81 7.74
N VAL A 39 27.80 -3.85 7.46
CA VAL A 39 26.74 -4.05 6.48
C VAL A 39 27.33 -3.56 5.18
N GLU A 40 28.12 -4.47 4.58
CA GLU A 40 28.40 -4.47 3.16
C GLU A 40 27.05 -4.23 2.46
N HIS A 41 26.85 -2.99 2.00
CA HIS A 41 25.73 -2.63 1.16
C HIS A 41 25.93 -3.41 -0.14
N LYS A 42 25.40 -4.63 -0.19
CA LYS A 42 25.22 -5.38 -1.42
C LYS A 42 24.52 -4.42 -2.37
N ALA A 43 25.27 -3.94 -3.36
CA ALA A 43 24.86 -2.90 -4.27
C ALA A 43 23.41 -3.16 -4.70
N ARG A 44 22.53 -2.22 -4.38
CA ARG A 44 21.13 -2.24 -4.80
C ARG A 44 21.17 -2.43 -6.31
N LYS A 45 20.81 -3.63 -6.76
CA LYS A 45 20.67 -3.95 -8.19
C LYS A 45 19.71 -2.90 -8.72
N VAL A 46 20.22 -1.96 -9.50
CA VAL A 46 19.41 -0.99 -10.21
C VAL A 46 18.54 -1.84 -11.12
N VAL A 47 17.25 -1.94 -10.78
CA VAL A 47 16.28 -2.59 -11.65
C VAL A 47 16.30 -1.75 -12.94
N PRO A 48 16.68 -2.34 -14.08
CA PRO A 48 16.67 -1.59 -15.33
C PRO A 48 15.25 -1.05 -15.57
N PRO A 49 15.11 0.08 -16.26
CA PRO A 49 13.80 0.57 -16.68
C PRO A 49 13.06 -0.56 -17.38
N VAL A 50 11.83 -0.83 -16.94
CA VAL A 50 11.02 -1.90 -17.51
C VAL A 50 10.51 -1.43 -18.87
N GLU A 51 11.36 -1.53 -19.89
CA GLU A 51 10.96 -1.33 -21.28
C GLU A 51 10.22 -2.57 -21.77
N GLY A 52 8.93 -2.45 -22.08
CA GLY A 52 8.14 -3.49 -22.75
C GLY A 52 7.25 -4.35 -21.85
N MET A 53 6.94 -3.94 -20.61
CA MET A 53 5.92 -4.62 -19.81
C MET A 53 4.53 -4.40 -20.41
N ASP A 54 3.93 -5.46 -20.95
CA ASP A 54 2.53 -5.47 -21.32
C ASP A 54 1.67 -5.52 -20.04
N TRP A 55 1.58 -4.37 -19.39
CA TRP A 55 0.82 -4.21 -18.15
C TRP A 55 -0.66 -4.57 -18.33
N HIS A 56 -1.20 -4.52 -19.56
CA HIS A 56 -2.58 -4.91 -19.81
C HIS A 56 -2.75 -6.42 -19.63
N GLY A 57 -1.85 -7.22 -20.22
CA GLY A 57 -1.83 -8.67 -20.04
C GLY A 57 -1.70 -9.07 -18.57
N GLU A 58 -0.76 -8.46 -17.85
CA GLU A 58 -0.59 -8.72 -16.40
C GLU A 58 -1.84 -8.34 -15.58
N TRP A 59 -2.53 -7.27 -15.97
CA TRP A 59 -3.76 -6.85 -15.30
C TRP A 59 -4.92 -7.81 -15.54
N ASP A 60 -5.06 -8.33 -16.76
CA ASP A 60 -6.07 -9.31 -17.12
C ASP A 60 -5.83 -10.64 -16.39
N GLU A 61 -4.57 -11.08 -16.31
CA GLU A 61 -4.18 -12.28 -15.56
C GLU A 61 -4.48 -12.13 -14.06
N LEU A 62 -4.17 -10.96 -13.48
CA LEU A 62 -4.51 -10.66 -12.09
C LEU A 62 -6.02 -10.69 -11.85
N GLY A 63 -6.81 -10.09 -12.75
CA GLY A 63 -8.26 -10.13 -12.68
C GLY A 63 -8.82 -11.55 -12.78
N ALA A 64 -8.25 -12.38 -13.65
CA ALA A 64 -8.62 -13.79 -13.77
C ALA A 64 -8.23 -14.61 -12.53
N ALA A 65 -7.08 -14.35 -11.93
CA ALA A 65 -6.66 -14.96 -10.67
C ALA A 65 -7.60 -14.59 -9.52
N ALA A 66 -7.90 -13.30 -9.34
CA ALA A 66 -8.80 -12.81 -8.30
C ALA A 66 -10.20 -13.44 -8.42
N LYS A 67 -10.73 -13.58 -9.64
CA LYS A 67 -12.02 -14.25 -9.88
C LYS A 67 -12.02 -15.73 -9.51
N ARG A 68 -10.89 -16.44 -9.71
CA ARG A 68 -10.75 -17.84 -9.29
C ARG A 68 -10.74 -17.99 -7.77
N GLU A 69 -10.16 -17.02 -7.05
CA GLU A 69 -10.14 -16.99 -5.59
C GLU A 69 -11.49 -16.55 -4.99
N GLY A 70 -12.20 -15.64 -5.67
CA GLY A 70 -13.60 -15.30 -5.39
C GLY A 70 -13.82 -14.28 -4.26
N ALA A 71 -12.81 -14.00 -3.44
CA ALA A 71 -12.91 -13.01 -2.37
C ALA A 71 -11.60 -12.24 -2.14
N LEU A 72 -11.75 -10.95 -1.81
CA LEU A 72 -10.69 -10.05 -1.38
C LEU A 72 -10.97 -9.60 0.06
N SER A 73 -10.10 -9.94 1.01
CA SER A 73 -10.18 -9.38 2.36
C SER A 73 -9.54 -7.99 2.41
N LEU A 74 -10.31 -6.98 2.79
CA LEU A 74 -9.87 -5.60 2.86
C LEU A 74 -10.03 -5.06 4.28
N ILE A 75 -8.96 -4.53 4.85
CA ILE A 75 -9.01 -3.84 6.14
C ILE A 75 -8.72 -2.36 5.90
N THR A 76 -9.58 -1.49 6.40
CA THR A 76 -9.39 -0.04 6.30
C THR A 76 -9.47 0.60 7.67
N VAL A 77 -8.95 1.82 7.78
CA VAL A 77 -9.27 2.68 8.92
C VAL A 77 -10.76 3.01 8.86
N VAL A 78 -11.41 3.16 10.03
CA VAL A 78 -12.81 3.61 10.11
C VAL A 78 -13.01 4.93 9.36
N GLY A 79 -13.97 4.95 8.45
CA GLY A 79 -14.30 6.14 7.66
C GLY A 79 -15.36 5.85 6.60
N ARG A 80 -16.06 6.89 6.14
CA ARG A 80 -17.18 6.75 5.18
C ARG A 80 -16.73 6.59 3.71
N GLY A 81 -15.46 6.81 3.40
CA GLY A 81 -14.97 6.90 2.03
C GLY A 81 -14.85 5.57 1.27
N TYR A 82 -14.82 4.44 1.97
CA TYR A 82 -14.48 3.15 1.34
C TYR A 82 -15.67 2.44 0.70
N ARG A 83 -16.90 2.69 1.16
CA ARG A 83 -18.08 1.97 0.69
C ARG A 83 -18.28 2.10 -0.83
N LEU A 84 -18.22 3.32 -1.34
CA LEU A 84 -18.37 3.59 -2.77
C LEU A 84 -17.24 2.97 -3.61
N ALA A 85 -16.02 2.94 -3.08
CA ALA A 85 -14.88 2.32 -3.75
C ALA A 85 -15.04 0.79 -3.82
N ILE A 86 -15.51 0.18 -2.74
CA ILE A 86 -15.82 -1.26 -2.67
C ILE A 86 -16.94 -1.61 -3.64
N GLU A 87 -18.06 -0.88 -3.61
CA GLU A 87 -19.19 -1.08 -4.52
C GLU A 87 -18.76 -0.97 -5.99
N SER A 88 -17.94 0.05 -6.30
CA SER A 88 -17.40 0.24 -7.66
C SER A 88 -16.45 -0.88 -8.07
N PHE A 89 -15.66 -1.40 -7.13
CA PHE A 89 -14.75 -2.52 -7.37
C PHE A 89 -15.54 -3.80 -7.67
N GLU A 90 -16.49 -4.17 -6.83
CA GLU A 90 -17.31 -5.39 -7.03
C GLU A 90 -18.10 -5.33 -8.34
N GLN A 91 -18.57 -4.14 -8.75
CA GLN A 91 -19.20 -3.94 -10.05
C GLN A 91 -18.23 -4.12 -11.22
N ALA A 92 -16.99 -3.65 -11.10
CA ALA A 92 -15.96 -3.76 -12.14
C ALA A 92 -15.37 -5.18 -12.24
N PHE A 93 -15.34 -5.91 -11.14
CA PHE A 93 -14.78 -7.26 -11.03
C PHE A 93 -15.84 -8.26 -10.56
N PRO A 94 -16.84 -8.57 -11.41
CA PRO A 94 -17.86 -9.53 -11.05
C PRO A 94 -17.24 -10.89 -10.75
N GLY A 95 -17.70 -11.52 -9.67
CA GLY A 95 -17.15 -12.77 -9.16
C GLY A 95 -16.06 -12.60 -8.08
N VAL A 96 -15.68 -11.37 -7.73
CA VAL A 96 -14.81 -11.09 -6.58
C VAL A 96 -15.60 -10.33 -5.51
N ARG A 97 -15.87 -10.98 -4.37
CA ARG A 97 -16.50 -10.34 -3.20
C ARG A 97 -15.45 -9.61 -2.37
N VAL A 98 -15.78 -8.46 -1.79
CA VAL A 98 -14.91 -7.79 -0.83
C VAL A 98 -15.37 -8.03 0.59
N ASP A 99 -14.55 -8.73 1.36
CA ASP A 99 -14.72 -8.91 2.80
C ASP A 99 -14.08 -7.74 3.54
N HIS A 100 -14.87 -6.69 3.75
CA HIS A 100 -14.41 -5.44 4.35
C HIS A 100 -14.51 -5.45 5.88
N LEU A 101 -13.39 -5.18 6.54
CA LEU A 101 -13.31 -4.89 7.97
C LEU A 101 -12.83 -3.45 8.19
N ALA A 102 -13.70 -2.60 8.70
CA ALA A 102 -13.31 -1.28 9.17
C ALA A 102 -12.78 -1.38 10.61
N GLU A 103 -11.52 -1.00 10.83
CA GLU A 103 -10.87 -1.07 12.14
C GLU A 103 -10.32 0.30 12.54
N SER A 104 -10.31 0.56 13.85
CA SER A 104 -9.82 1.80 14.46
C SER A 104 -8.31 2.00 14.28
N SER A 105 -7.54 0.90 14.25
CA SER A 105 -6.10 0.90 14.01
C SER A 105 -5.60 -0.47 13.56
N ALA A 106 -4.50 -0.50 12.81
CA ALA A 106 -3.86 -1.76 12.40
C ALA A 106 -3.44 -2.64 13.60
N ASN A 107 -3.07 -2.02 14.73
CA ASN A 107 -2.62 -2.75 15.92
C ASN A 107 -3.74 -3.60 16.54
N VAL A 108 -4.96 -3.04 16.63
CA VAL A 108 -6.12 -3.76 17.20
C VAL A 108 -6.42 -5.03 16.40
N TRP A 109 -6.45 -4.92 15.07
CA TRP A 109 -6.65 -6.08 14.19
C TRP A 109 -5.50 -7.09 14.30
N LEU A 110 -4.24 -6.63 14.25
CA LEU A 110 -3.07 -7.53 14.36
C LEU A 110 -3.08 -8.32 15.67
N ASP A 111 -3.46 -7.68 16.77
CA ASP A 111 -3.56 -8.36 18.06
C ASP A 111 -4.68 -9.39 18.09
N GLN A 112 -5.82 -9.12 17.43
CA GLN A 112 -6.88 -10.12 17.26
C GLN A 112 -6.40 -11.32 16.44
N VAL A 113 -5.71 -11.09 15.32
CA VAL A 113 -5.15 -12.18 14.49
C VAL A 113 -4.14 -13.01 15.27
N ARG A 114 -3.24 -12.37 16.02
CA ARG A 114 -2.26 -13.06 16.87
C ARG A 114 -2.95 -13.91 17.94
N ARG A 115 -4.02 -13.39 18.58
CA ARG A 115 -4.83 -14.16 19.54
C ARG A 115 -5.53 -15.35 18.87
N GLY A 116 -6.08 -15.16 17.67
CA GLY A 116 -6.69 -16.24 16.87
C GLY A 116 -5.69 -17.39 16.64
N ARG A 117 -4.52 -17.07 16.09
CA ARG A 117 -3.48 -18.05 15.78
C ARG A 117 -2.99 -18.82 17.01
N ARG A 118 -2.81 -18.14 18.15
CA ARG A 118 -2.44 -18.80 19.43
C ARG A 118 -3.53 -19.74 19.94
N ALA A 119 -4.78 -19.47 19.63
CA ALA A 119 -5.93 -20.29 19.98
C ALA A 119 -6.24 -21.38 18.92
N GLY A 120 -5.40 -21.53 17.88
CA GLY A 120 -5.61 -22.51 16.81
C GLY A 120 -6.72 -22.13 15.81
N ARG A 121 -7.01 -20.83 15.67
CA ARG A 121 -7.98 -20.27 14.72
C ARG A 121 -7.32 -19.36 13.69
#